data_AF-A0A932LE08-F1
#
_entry.id   AF-A0A932LE08-F1
#
_cell.length_a   1.000
_cell.length_b   1.000
_cell.length_c   1.000
_cell.angle_alpha   90.00
_cell.angle_beta   90.00
_cell.angle_gamma   90.00
#
_symmetry.space_group_name_H-M   'P 1'
#
loop_
_entity.id
_entity.type
_entity.pdbx_description
1 polymer ?
#
loop_
_entity_poly.entity_id
_entity_poly.type
_entity_poly.pdbx_seq_one_letter_code
_entity_poly.pdbx_strand_id
1 'polypeptide(L)'
;MAKENANNKSSGNLGFENDLWRAADALRSNMDAAEYKHVVLGLIFLKYISDAFEEQHAKLDADRKSGADPEDADEYRACNIFWVHKEARWSNLKANAKQPTIGKTVDDLREFAAAEGRKGGQFWTPQCAVGVLVAMLAPFKGRVYDPCCGSGGMFVQSVEFVKAHATGNGNAGKAKADISIFGQESNHTTWKLAKMNLAIRQIENNLGKEHADSFHRDLHPDLKADYVLANPPFNDSDWRGELLKDDKRWKYGT
;
A
#
# COMPACT_ATOMS: atom_id res chain seq x y z
N MET A 1 6.30 56.30 -12.25
CA MET A 1 5.66 55.55 -11.15
C MET A 1 5.39 54.13 -11.63
N ALA A 2 6.31 53.21 -11.38
CA ALA A 2 6.11 51.78 -11.57
C ALA A 2 5.83 51.19 -10.18
N LYS A 3 4.73 50.45 -10.03
CA LYS A 3 4.45 49.65 -8.83
C LYS A 3 4.78 48.19 -9.14
N GLU A 4 5.70 47.65 -8.36
CA GLU A 4 6.06 46.24 -8.31
C GLU A 4 4.86 45.38 -7.92
N ASN A 5 4.67 44.25 -8.61
CA ASN A 5 3.71 43.22 -8.22
C ASN A 5 4.41 42.15 -7.39
N ALA A 6 3.89 41.94 -6.17
CA ALA A 6 4.38 40.98 -5.20
C ALA A 6 4.05 39.53 -5.59
N ASN A 7 5.08 38.69 -5.51
CA ASN A 7 5.12 37.24 -5.32
C ASN A 7 3.79 36.47 -5.20
N ASN A 8 3.54 35.62 -6.20
CA ASN A 8 2.69 34.44 -6.05
C ASN A 8 3.60 33.21 -5.87
N LYS A 9 3.94 32.87 -4.61
CA LYS A 9 4.64 31.63 -4.27
C LYS A 9 3.62 30.49 -4.25
N SER A 10 3.68 29.63 -5.27
CA SER A 10 2.99 28.34 -5.28
C SER A 10 3.51 27.45 -4.15
N SER A 11 2.62 27.05 -3.25
CA SER A 11 2.82 25.94 -2.33
C SER A 11 2.93 24.63 -3.12
N GLY A 12 4.07 23.95 -3.07
CA GLY A 12 4.20 22.61 -3.68
C GLY A 12 5.59 22.00 -3.85
N ASN A 13 6.69 22.69 -3.52
CA ASN A 13 8.01 22.06 -3.41
C ASN A 13 8.55 22.41 -2.03
N LEU A 14 8.64 21.43 -1.13
CA LEU A 14 9.11 21.65 0.24
C LEU A 14 10.63 21.80 0.31
N GLY A 15 11.36 22.03 -0.78
CA GLY A 15 12.75 22.49 -0.79
C GLY A 15 13.80 21.50 -0.23
N PHE A 16 13.38 20.42 0.43
CA PHE A 16 14.25 19.37 1.00
C PHE A 16 14.34 18.14 0.10
N GLU A 17 13.52 18.03 -0.95
CA GLU A 17 13.54 16.89 -1.88
C GLU A 17 14.89 16.77 -2.58
N ASN A 18 15.49 17.91 -2.94
CA ASN A 18 16.84 17.96 -3.51
C ASN A 18 17.92 17.52 -2.51
N ASP A 19 17.75 17.80 -1.22
CA ASP A 19 18.70 17.40 -0.19
C ASP A 19 18.57 15.92 0.15
N LEU A 20 17.35 15.38 0.21
CA LEU A 20 17.09 13.94 0.30
C LEU A 20 17.66 13.19 -0.91
N TRP A 21 17.47 13.74 -2.11
CA TRP A 21 17.99 13.15 -3.35
C TRP A 21 19.52 13.14 -3.39
N ARG A 22 20.16 14.23 -2.97
CA ARG A 22 21.63 14.32 -2.87
C ARG A 22 22.20 13.39 -1.80
N ALA A 23 21.54 13.28 -0.65
CA ALA A 23 21.94 12.36 0.41
C ALA A 23 21.80 10.90 -0.04
N ALA A 24 20.72 10.60 -0.76
CA ALA A 24 20.46 9.31 -1.37
C ALA A 24 21.54 8.95 -2.42
N ASP A 25 21.85 9.86 -3.34
CA ASP A 25 22.84 9.62 -4.40
C ASP A 25 24.27 9.46 -3.85
N ALA A 26 24.61 10.18 -2.78
CA ALA A 26 25.87 9.99 -2.06
C ALA A 26 26.00 8.62 -1.38
N LEU A 27 24.88 8.02 -0.96
CA LEU A 27 24.82 6.67 -0.37
C LEU A 27 24.77 5.55 -1.43
N ARG A 28 24.50 5.89 -2.69
CA ARG A 28 24.33 4.93 -3.79
C ARG A 28 25.63 4.27 -4.24
N SER A 29 26.78 4.96 -4.12
CA SER A 29 28.10 4.50 -4.56
C SER A 29 28.03 3.75 -5.91
N ASN A 30 28.54 2.52 -6.03
CA ASN A 30 28.53 1.71 -7.25
C ASN A 30 27.30 0.79 -7.43
N MET A 31 26.23 0.90 -6.63
CA MET A 31 25.05 0.03 -6.79
C MET A 31 24.17 0.46 -7.96
N ASP A 32 23.66 -0.53 -8.70
CA ASP A 32 22.68 -0.30 -9.76
C ASP A 32 21.38 0.29 -9.18
N ALA A 33 20.75 1.18 -9.94
CA ALA A 33 19.53 1.86 -9.52
C ALA A 33 18.38 0.88 -9.20
N ALA A 34 18.39 -0.30 -9.83
CA ALA A 34 17.43 -1.36 -9.58
C ALA A 34 17.58 -2.03 -8.20
N GLU A 35 18.77 -2.09 -7.62
CA GLU A 35 18.99 -2.63 -6.27
C GLU A 35 18.80 -1.55 -5.20
N TYR A 36 19.26 -0.33 -5.50
CA TYR A 36 19.16 0.82 -4.61
C TYR A 36 17.72 1.20 -4.25
N LYS A 37 16.79 1.14 -5.24
CA LYS A 37 15.37 1.43 -5.01
C LYS A 37 14.75 0.52 -3.96
N HIS A 38 15.17 -0.75 -3.88
CA HIS A 38 14.59 -1.70 -2.93
C HIS A 38 15.03 -1.41 -1.49
N VAL A 39 16.29 -1.00 -1.30
CA VAL A 39 16.82 -0.64 0.01
C VAL A 39 16.18 0.65 0.53
N VAL A 40 16.12 1.70 -0.31
CA VAL A 40 15.53 2.98 0.09
C VAL A 40 14.04 2.88 0.33
N LEU A 41 13.30 2.21 -0.55
CA LEU A 41 11.86 2.00 -0.36
C LEU A 41 11.58 1.14 0.88
N GLY A 42 12.42 0.14 1.16
CA GLY A 42 12.35 -0.65 2.39
C GLY A 42 12.55 0.18 3.65
N LEU A 43 13.54 1.09 3.66
CA LEU A 43 13.80 1.97 4.80
C LEU A 43 12.70 3.02 5.00
N ILE A 44 12.16 3.60 3.92
CA ILE A 44 11.02 4.52 3.98
C ILE A 44 9.79 3.79 4.53
N PHE A 45 9.53 2.57 4.06
CA PHE A 45 8.44 1.74 4.56
C PHE A 45 8.62 1.42 6.05
N LEU A 46 9.83 1.01 6.47
CA LEU A 46 10.14 0.70 7.86
C LEU A 46 9.98 1.92 8.78
N LYS A 47 10.38 3.11 8.31
CA LYS A 47 10.12 4.36 9.01
C LYS A 47 8.62 4.61 9.14
N TYR A 48 7.87 4.49 8.05
CA TYR A 48 6.42 4.73 8.05
C TYR A 48 5.67 3.83 9.03
N ILE A 49 5.92 2.52 9.02
CA ILE A 49 5.26 1.60 9.96
C ILE A 49 5.68 1.87 11.41
N SER A 50 6.93 2.29 11.63
CA SER A 50 7.41 2.66 12.96
C SER A 50 6.74 3.93 13.47
N ASP A 51 6.58 4.95 12.63
CA ASP A 51 5.91 6.20 13.01
C ASP A 51 4.43 5.93 13.37
N ALA A 52 3.72 5.14 12.56
CA ALA A 52 2.32 4.78 12.82
C ALA A 52 2.17 3.94 14.10
N PHE A 53 3.11 3.00 14.33
CA PHE A 53 3.18 2.23 15.57
C PHE A 53 3.42 3.13 16.78
N GLU A 54 4.41 4.03 16.73
CA GLU A 54 4.76 4.92 17.84
C GLU A 54 3.59 5.88 18.18
N GLU A 55 2.84 6.35 17.18
CA GLU A 55 1.65 7.17 17.40
C GLU A 55 0.55 6.40 18.16
N GLN A 56 0.28 5.15 17.77
CA GLN A 56 -0.71 4.32 18.46
C GLN A 56 -0.22 3.88 19.83
N HIS A 57 1.06 3.54 19.95
CA HIS A 57 1.70 3.19 21.23
C HIS A 57 1.54 4.33 22.23
N ALA A 58 1.80 5.58 21.82
CA ALA A 58 1.60 6.75 22.66
C ALA A 58 0.14 6.94 23.12
N LYS A 59 -0.85 6.65 22.25
CA LYS A 59 -2.27 6.70 22.61
C LYS A 59 -2.62 5.64 23.65
N LEU A 60 -2.23 4.39 23.40
CA LEU A 60 -2.46 3.30 24.34
C LEU A 60 -1.74 3.55 25.67
N ASP A 61 -0.55 4.16 25.63
CA ASP A 61 0.25 4.45 26.83
C ASP A 61 -0.43 5.51 27.71
N ALA A 62 -1.02 6.53 27.09
CA ALA A 62 -1.86 7.51 27.78
C ALA A 62 -3.13 6.88 28.38
N ASP A 63 -3.69 5.88 27.70
CA ASP A 63 -4.93 5.19 28.10
C ASP A 63 -4.71 3.95 28.98
N ARG A 64 -3.49 3.69 29.46
CA ARG A 64 -3.19 2.57 30.38
C ARG A 64 -4.10 2.53 31.60
N LYS A 65 -4.49 3.70 32.11
CA LYS A 65 -5.39 3.81 33.29
C LYS A 65 -6.80 3.28 33.02
N SER A 66 -7.20 3.23 31.75
CA SER A 66 -8.48 2.70 31.28
C SER A 66 -8.40 1.20 30.90
N GLY A 67 -7.23 0.57 31.06
CA GLY A 67 -7.01 -0.86 30.79
C GLY A 67 -6.33 -1.18 29.46
N ALA A 68 -5.92 -0.19 28.68
CA ALA A 68 -5.16 -0.41 27.44
C ALA A 68 -3.77 -0.98 27.72
N ASP A 69 -3.30 -1.91 26.87
CA ASP A 69 -1.93 -2.43 26.90
C ASP A 69 -1.15 -2.04 25.63
N PRO A 70 -0.23 -1.07 25.72
CA PRO A 70 0.62 -0.67 24.59
C PRO A 70 1.54 -1.79 24.08
N GLU A 71 1.71 -2.88 24.83
CA GLU A 71 2.54 -4.00 24.40
C GLU A 71 1.71 -5.22 23.94
N ASP A 72 0.39 -5.10 23.86
CA ASP A 72 -0.48 -6.08 23.20
C ASP A 72 -0.54 -5.81 21.70
N ALA A 73 -0.10 -6.78 20.89
CA ALA A 73 -0.13 -6.69 19.44
C ALA A 73 -1.55 -6.60 18.85
N ASP A 74 -2.57 -7.11 19.54
CA ASP A 74 -3.95 -7.12 19.04
C ASP A 74 -4.58 -5.71 19.04
N GLU A 75 -4.16 -4.83 19.96
CA GLU A 75 -4.56 -3.40 20.00
C GLU A 75 -4.14 -2.63 18.73
N TYR A 76 -3.04 -3.05 18.11
CA TYR A 76 -2.55 -2.45 16.86
C TYR A 76 -3.24 -3.06 15.65
N ARG A 77 -3.42 -4.39 15.65
CA ARG A 77 -4.13 -5.10 14.57
C ARG A 77 -5.56 -4.61 14.43
N ALA A 78 -6.25 -4.35 15.53
CA ALA A 78 -7.61 -3.79 15.53
C ALA A 78 -7.72 -2.44 14.81
N CYS A 79 -6.65 -1.63 14.86
CA CYS A 79 -6.56 -0.34 14.19
C CYS A 79 -5.87 -0.39 12.82
N ASN A 80 -5.55 -1.59 12.29
CA ASN A 80 -4.78 -1.79 11.06
C ASN A 80 -3.37 -1.18 11.11
N ILE A 81 -2.72 -1.23 12.28
CA ILE A 81 -1.35 -0.79 12.50
C ILE A 81 -0.49 -2.04 12.69
N PHE A 82 0.67 -2.10 12.04
CA PHE A 82 1.59 -3.21 12.28
C PHE A 82 2.11 -3.16 13.69
N TRP A 83 2.18 -4.34 14.30
CA TRP A 83 2.98 -4.51 15.49
C TRP A 83 4.46 -4.39 15.11
N VAL A 84 5.18 -3.47 15.76
CA VAL A 84 6.62 -3.26 15.53
C VAL A 84 7.38 -3.68 16.77
N HIS A 85 8.09 -4.81 16.66
CA HIS A 85 8.98 -5.31 17.69
C HIS A 85 10.04 -4.27 18.06
N LYS A 86 10.49 -4.27 19.32
CA LYS A 86 11.38 -3.25 19.88
C LYS A 86 12.65 -3.08 19.06
N GLU A 87 13.18 -4.18 18.56
CA GLU A 87 14.37 -4.24 17.72
C GLU A 87 14.16 -3.54 16.36
N ALA A 88 12.92 -3.57 15.85
CA ALA A 88 12.52 -3.06 14.55
C ALA A 88 12.10 -1.58 14.54
N ARG A 89 11.89 -0.98 15.72
CA ARG A 89 11.42 0.41 15.85
C ARG A 89 12.47 1.38 15.31
N TRP A 90 12.02 2.41 14.59
CA TRP A 90 12.89 3.42 13.98
C TRP A 90 13.83 4.10 14.99
N SER A 91 13.35 4.34 16.20
CA SER A 91 14.15 4.86 17.32
C SER A 91 15.38 3.99 17.63
N ASN A 92 15.21 2.66 17.66
CA ASN A 92 16.29 1.70 17.87
C ASN A 92 17.26 1.66 16.69
N LEU A 93 16.75 1.68 15.46
CA LEU A 93 17.57 1.72 14.24
C LEU A 93 18.43 2.97 14.15
N LYS A 94 17.84 4.14 14.44
CA LYS A 94 18.53 5.42 14.44
C LYS A 94 19.64 5.47 15.49
N ALA A 95 19.40 4.91 16.68
CA ALA A 95 20.41 4.83 17.75
C ALA A 95 21.61 3.96 17.35
N ASN A 96 21.38 2.91 16.58
CA ASN A 96 22.40 1.96 16.14
C ASN A 96 22.98 2.26 14.75
N ALA A 97 22.54 3.32 14.08
CA ALA A 97 22.86 3.62 12.68
C ALA A 97 24.36 3.75 12.36
N LYS A 98 25.19 4.07 13.36
CA LYS A 98 26.65 4.21 13.21
C LYS A 98 27.41 2.91 13.47
N GLN A 99 26.74 1.85 13.90
CA GLN A 99 27.37 0.57 14.19
C GLN A 99 27.73 -0.16 12.89
N PRO A 100 28.89 -0.83 12.80
CA PRO A 100 29.26 -1.62 11.63
C PRO A 100 28.26 -2.74 11.30
N THR A 101 27.49 -3.18 12.29
CA THR A 101 26.51 -4.26 12.18
C THR A 101 25.13 -3.81 11.69
N ILE A 102 24.89 -2.51 11.48
CA ILE A 102 23.57 -1.98 11.15
C ILE A 102 22.98 -2.59 9.87
N GLY A 103 23.82 -2.87 8.86
CA GLY A 103 23.36 -3.50 7.62
C GLY A 103 22.71 -4.85 7.88
N LYS A 104 23.37 -5.70 8.68
CA LYS A 104 22.82 -7.00 9.10
C LYS A 104 21.54 -6.82 9.92
N THR A 105 21.51 -5.86 10.85
CA THR A 105 20.30 -5.57 11.63
C THR A 105 19.12 -5.16 10.74
N VAL A 106 19.35 -4.35 9.70
CA VAL A 106 18.31 -3.95 8.75
C VAL A 106 17.85 -5.16 7.91
N ASP A 107 18.75 -6.03 7.49
CA ASP A 107 18.41 -7.25 6.73
C ASP A 107 17.60 -8.25 7.57
N ASP A 108 18.02 -8.52 8.80
CA ASP A 108 17.31 -9.41 9.75
C ASP A 108 15.87 -8.89 10.01
N LEU A 109 15.71 -7.55 10.10
CA LEU A 109 14.41 -6.91 10.27
C LEU A 109 13.56 -6.92 9.00
N ARG A 110 14.19 -6.84 7.82
CA ARG A 110 13.50 -7.02 6.54
C ARG A 110 12.94 -8.43 6.43
N GLU A 111 13.68 -9.45 6.88
CA GLU A 111 13.19 -10.82 6.96
C GLU A 111 12.04 -10.97 7.98
N PHE A 112 12.11 -10.26 9.12
CA PHE A 112 11.05 -10.27 10.12
C PHE A 112 9.76 -9.61 9.62
N ALA A 113 9.87 -8.43 9.00
CA ALA A 113 8.77 -7.74 8.34
C ALA A 113 8.21 -8.56 7.16
N ALA A 114 9.06 -9.29 6.45
CA ALA A 114 8.64 -10.24 5.43
C ALA A 114 7.98 -11.50 6.02
N ALA A 115 8.31 -11.92 7.24
CA ALA A 115 7.65 -13.04 7.94
C ALA A 115 6.27 -12.64 8.50
N GLU A 116 6.15 -11.44 9.09
CA GLU A 116 4.86 -10.80 9.43
C GLU A 116 4.04 -10.55 8.14
N GLY A 117 4.69 -10.04 7.10
CA GLY A 117 4.12 -9.80 5.77
C GLY A 117 3.82 -11.07 4.97
N ARG A 118 4.43 -12.22 5.27
CA ARG A 118 4.09 -13.54 4.68
C ARG A 118 2.76 -14.06 5.20
N LYS A 119 2.37 -13.66 6.42
CA LYS A 119 0.96 -13.73 6.81
C LYS A 119 0.19 -12.64 6.05
N GLY A 120 0.70 -11.41 5.98
CA GLY A 120 0.06 -10.23 5.39
C GLY A 120 -0.18 -10.17 3.87
N GLY A 121 0.48 -10.99 3.04
CA GLY A 121 0.38 -10.93 1.57
C GLY A 121 -1.02 -11.24 1.03
N GLN A 122 -1.85 -11.90 1.82
CA GLN A 122 -3.30 -12.07 1.57
C GLN A 122 -4.19 -11.06 2.31
N PHE A 123 -3.65 -10.30 3.27
CA PHE A 123 -4.46 -9.46 4.17
C PHE A 123 -4.29 -7.95 3.93
N TRP A 124 -3.12 -7.44 3.53
CA TRP A 124 -2.90 -6.00 3.52
C TRP A 124 -1.66 -5.52 2.72
N THR A 125 -1.84 -4.45 1.91
CA THR A 125 -0.74 -3.74 1.21
C THR A 125 -0.53 -2.36 1.85
N PRO A 126 0.72 -1.93 2.14
CA PRO A 126 1.00 -0.63 2.75
C PRO A 126 0.42 0.57 1.99
N GLN A 127 -0.22 1.50 2.69
CA GLN A 127 -0.83 2.69 2.07
C GLN A 127 0.14 3.52 1.22
N CYS A 128 1.42 3.59 1.60
CA CYS A 128 2.43 4.29 0.80
C CYS A 128 2.71 3.59 -0.55
N ALA A 129 2.80 2.26 -0.56
CA ALA A 129 3.01 1.48 -1.78
C ALA A 129 1.76 1.52 -2.68
N VAL A 130 0.58 1.35 -2.09
CA VAL A 130 -0.71 1.51 -2.77
C VAL A 130 -0.81 2.92 -3.36
N GLY A 131 -0.48 3.96 -2.60
CA GLY A 131 -0.53 5.35 -3.02
C GLY A 131 0.35 5.63 -4.24
N VAL A 132 1.57 5.09 -4.27
CA VAL A 132 2.47 5.21 -5.42
C VAL A 132 1.90 4.48 -6.64
N LEU A 133 1.46 3.22 -6.49
CA LEU A 133 0.89 2.44 -7.59
C LEU A 133 -0.35 3.13 -8.20
N VAL A 134 -1.25 3.62 -7.36
CA VAL A 134 -2.45 4.35 -7.79
C VAL A 134 -2.06 5.67 -8.45
N ALA A 135 -1.09 6.41 -7.92
CA ALA A 135 -0.65 7.68 -8.52
C ALA A 135 0.01 7.48 -9.89
N MET A 136 0.77 6.39 -10.07
CA MET A 136 1.36 6.04 -11.37
C MET A 136 0.32 5.65 -12.41
N LEU A 137 -0.71 4.90 -12.01
CA LEU A 137 -1.80 4.50 -12.91
C LEU A 137 -2.79 5.63 -13.19
N ALA A 138 -2.97 6.52 -12.21
CA ALA A 138 -3.87 7.66 -12.25
C ALA A 138 -5.27 7.30 -12.82
N PRO A 139 -6.03 6.40 -12.16
CA PRO A 139 -7.28 5.87 -12.69
C PRO A 139 -8.42 6.89 -12.56
N PHE A 140 -8.44 7.92 -13.41
CA PHE A 140 -9.45 8.98 -13.35
C PHE A 140 -10.84 8.55 -13.83
N LYS A 141 -10.89 7.58 -14.76
CA LYS A 141 -12.14 7.05 -15.31
C LYS A 141 -11.96 5.62 -15.82
N GLY A 142 -12.99 4.78 -15.77
CA GLY A 142 -12.98 3.42 -16.32
C GLY A 142 -13.01 2.30 -15.27
N ARG A 143 -12.71 1.08 -15.68
CA ARG A 143 -12.85 -0.12 -14.86
C ARG A 143 -11.52 -0.44 -14.17
N VAL A 144 -11.52 -0.43 -12.84
CA VAL A 144 -10.38 -0.82 -12.01
C VAL A 144 -10.62 -2.24 -11.50
N TYR A 145 -9.65 -3.12 -11.73
CA TYR A 145 -9.74 -4.54 -11.37
C TYR A 145 -8.58 -4.98 -10.48
N ASP A 146 -8.90 -5.72 -9.41
CA ASP A 146 -7.93 -6.44 -8.58
C ASP A 146 -8.35 -7.92 -8.41
N PRO A 147 -7.66 -8.88 -9.06
CA PRO A 147 -8.01 -10.30 -9.01
C PRO A 147 -7.64 -10.98 -7.67
N CYS A 148 -7.01 -10.27 -6.73
CA CYS A 148 -6.62 -10.78 -5.42
C CYS A 148 -6.70 -9.66 -4.38
N CYS A 149 -7.90 -9.07 -4.28
CA CYS A 149 -8.07 -7.75 -3.70
C CYS A 149 -7.84 -7.66 -2.19
N GLY A 150 -7.69 -8.79 -1.49
CA GLY A 150 -7.55 -8.83 -0.05
C GLY A 150 -8.72 -8.08 0.60
N SER A 151 -8.41 -7.21 1.56
CA SER A 151 -9.39 -6.36 2.25
C SER A 151 -9.91 -5.17 1.41
N GLY A 152 -9.54 -5.05 0.14
CA GLY A 152 -9.99 -3.97 -0.77
C GLY A 152 -9.26 -2.64 -0.61
N GLY A 153 -8.08 -2.63 0.02
CA GLY A 153 -7.30 -1.40 0.25
C GLY A 153 -6.91 -0.65 -1.03
N MET A 154 -6.57 -1.38 -2.11
CA MET A 154 -6.24 -0.80 -3.42
C MET A 154 -7.40 0.04 -3.99
N PHE A 155 -8.65 -0.42 -3.80
CA PHE A 155 -9.83 0.30 -4.28
C PHE A 155 -10.12 1.55 -3.47
N VAL A 156 -9.98 1.48 -2.14
CA VAL A 156 -10.13 2.64 -1.27
C VAL A 156 -9.17 3.74 -1.71
N GLN A 157 -7.90 3.41 -1.90
CA GLN A 157 -6.91 4.39 -2.32
C GLN A 157 -7.17 4.92 -3.74
N SER A 158 -7.64 4.08 -4.66
CA SER A 158 -8.02 4.50 -6.02
C SER A 158 -9.12 5.55 -5.99
N VAL A 159 -10.16 5.35 -5.18
CA VAL A 159 -11.26 6.31 -5.02
C VAL A 159 -10.77 7.60 -4.34
N GLU A 160 -9.97 7.50 -3.28
CA GLU A 160 -9.42 8.68 -2.59
C GLU A 160 -8.49 9.50 -3.49
N PHE A 161 -7.68 8.84 -4.32
CA PHE A 161 -6.86 9.50 -5.33
C PHE A 161 -7.73 10.34 -6.29
N VAL A 162 -8.79 9.76 -6.85
CA VAL A 162 -9.68 10.47 -7.79
C VAL A 162 -10.35 11.65 -7.10
N LYS A 163 -10.83 11.49 -5.86
CA LYS A 163 -11.42 12.58 -5.08
C LYS A 163 -10.41 13.71 -4.81
N ALA A 164 -9.18 13.36 -4.42
CA ALA A 164 -8.14 14.35 -4.12
C ALA A 164 -7.73 15.16 -5.37
N HIS A 165 -7.77 14.54 -6.55
CA HIS A 165 -7.36 15.17 -7.81
C HIS A 165 -8.53 15.78 -8.61
N ALA A 166 -9.77 15.59 -8.15
CA ALA A 166 -10.97 16.19 -8.72
C ALA A 166 -11.00 17.73 -8.59
N THR A 167 -10.21 18.32 -7.69
CA THR A 167 -10.30 19.74 -7.32
C THR A 167 -9.29 20.65 -8.05
N GLY A 168 -8.51 20.13 -9.00
CA GLY A 168 -7.59 20.92 -9.80
C GLY A 168 -8.28 21.68 -10.94
N ASN A 169 -8.15 23.02 -10.96
CA ASN A 169 -8.59 23.99 -11.98
C ASN A 169 -10.03 24.55 -11.94
N GLY A 170 -10.52 24.94 -10.77
CA GLY A 170 -11.45 26.08 -10.67
C GLY A 170 -12.89 25.86 -11.18
N ASN A 171 -13.26 24.66 -11.62
CA ASN A 171 -14.67 24.30 -11.81
C ASN A 171 -15.09 23.38 -10.68
N ALA A 172 -15.81 23.96 -9.70
CA ALA A 172 -16.42 23.27 -8.57
C ALA A 172 -17.61 22.38 -9.01
N GLY A 173 -17.38 21.47 -9.94
CA GLY A 173 -18.26 20.35 -10.22
C GLY A 173 -17.86 19.19 -9.30
N LYS A 174 -18.82 18.61 -8.59
CA LYS A 174 -18.64 17.34 -7.88
C LYS A 174 -18.17 16.28 -8.89
N ALA A 175 -16.87 16.12 -9.10
CA ALA A 175 -16.38 15.04 -9.93
C ALA A 175 -16.65 13.75 -9.16
N LYS A 176 -17.75 13.07 -9.51
CA LYS A 176 -17.93 11.69 -9.12
C LYS A 176 -16.73 10.94 -9.69
N ALA A 177 -16.13 10.09 -8.87
CA ALA A 177 -15.12 9.17 -9.37
C ALA A 177 -15.77 8.36 -10.48
N ASP A 178 -15.33 8.54 -11.73
CA ASP A 178 -15.88 7.86 -12.89
C ASP A 178 -15.25 6.47 -13.05
N ILE A 179 -14.99 5.81 -11.91
CA ILE A 179 -14.39 4.49 -11.87
C ILE A 179 -15.39 3.45 -11.38
N SER A 180 -15.36 2.29 -12.03
CA SER A 180 -16.13 1.12 -11.63
C SER A 180 -15.18 0.08 -11.04
N ILE A 181 -15.46 -0.35 -9.80
CA ILE A 181 -14.59 -1.26 -9.06
C ILE A 181 -15.02 -2.72 -9.29
N PHE A 182 -14.06 -3.55 -9.71
CA PHE A 182 -14.21 -5.00 -9.85
C PHE A 182 -13.11 -5.69 -9.05
N GLY A 183 -13.40 -6.82 -8.43
CA GLY A 183 -12.36 -7.58 -7.75
C GLY A 183 -12.75 -9.00 -7.42
N GLN A 184 -11.76 -9.75 -6.94
CA GLN A 184 -11.94 -11.12 -6.51
C GLN A 184 -11.01 -11.44 -5.34
N GLU A 185 -11.48 -12.28 -4.43
CA GLU A 185 -10.74 -12.74 -3.27
C GLU A 185 -11.11 -14.21 -3.00
N SER A 186 -10.10 -15.04 -2.75
CA SER A 186 -10.27 -16.48 -2.55
C SER A 186 -10.60 -16.83 -1.10
N ASN A 187 -10.16 -16.03 -0.14
CA ASN A 187 -10.47 -16.24 1.28
C ASN A 187 -11.84 -15.66 1.64
N HIS A 188 -12.76 -16.51 2.10
CA HIS A 188 -14.13 -16.14 2.48
C HIS A 188 -14.20 -15.01 3.53
N THR A 189 -13.33 -15.03 4.54
CA THR A 189 -13.32 -14.03 5.62
C THR A 189 -12.80 -12.70 5.08
N THR A 190 -11.71 -12.72 4.34
CA THR A 190 -11.12 -11.52 3.72
C THR A 190 -12.06 -10.88 2.70
N TRP A 191 -12.77 -11.69 1.91
CA TRP A 191 -13.78 -11.20 0.97
C TRP A 191 -14.95 -10.47 1.66
N LYS A 192 -15.43 -10.98 2.80
CA LYS A 192 -16.44 -10.29 3.62
C LYS A 192 -15.90 -8.97 4.17
N LEU A 193 -14.65 -8.97 4.64
CA LEU A 193 -13.98 -7.75 5.10
C LEU A 193 -13.90 -6.70 3.99
N ALA A 194 -13.54 -7.09 2.77
CA ALA A 194 -13.52 -6.18 1.62
C ALA A 194 -14.90 -5.60 1.33
N LYS A 195 -15.96 -6.43 1.29
CA LYS A 195 -17.34 -5.95 1.11
C LYS A 195 -17.75 -4.94 2.17
N MET A 196 -17.45 -5.21 3.44
CA MET A 196 -17.71 -4.28 4.54
C MET A 196 -16.90 -2.98 4.42
N ASN A 197 -15.60 -3.10 4.12
CA ASN A 197 -14.66 -1.98 3.99
C ASN A 197 -15.09 -0.98 2.91
N LEU A 198 -15.53 -1.49 1.76
CA LEU A 198 -16.06 -0.69 0.65
C LEU A 198 -17.45 -0.12 0.96
N ALA A 199 -18.34 -0.91 1.58
CA ALA A 199 -19.68 -0.45 1.95
C ALA A 199 -19.66 0.72 2.95
N ILE A 200 -18.80 0.67 3.97
CA ILE A 200 -18.62 1.76 4.96
C ILE A 200 -18.21 3.07 4.27
N ARG A 201 -17.43 2.99 3.19
CA ARG A 201 -16.95 4.14 2.41
C ARG A 201 -17.86 4.50 1.24
N GLN A 202 -19.01 3.83 1.12
CA GLN A 202 -19.98 4.01 0.05
C GLN A 202 -19.35 3.82 -1.34
N ILE A 203 -18.44 2.86 -1.47
CA ILE A 203 -17.80 2.48 -2.73
C ILE A 203 -18.59 1.33 -3.35
N GLU A 204 -19.32 1.64 -4.43
CA GLU A 204 -19.96 0.63 -5.26
C GLU A 204 -18.91 -0.27 -5.90
N ASN A 205 -19.18 -1.58 -5.91
CA ASN A 205 -18.22 -2.58 -6.34
C ASN A 205 -18.91 -3.84 -6.86
N ASN A 206 -18.17 -4.60 -7.68
CA ASN A 206 -18.48 -5.97 -8.04
C ASN A 206 -17.34 -6.89 -7.63
N LEU A 207 -17.40 -7.41 -6.39
CA LEU A 207 -16.45 -8.41 -5.89
C LEU A 207 -16.88 -9.87 -6.19
N GLY A 208 -17.78 -10.06 -7.16
CA GLY A 208 -18.42 -11.33 -7.42
C GLY A 208 -19.52 -11.72 -6.41
N LYS A 209 -20.27 -12.78 -6.75
CA LYS A 209 -21.37 -13.30 -5.94
C LYS A 209 -20.89 -14.04 -4.69
N GLU A 210 -19.67 -14.58 -4.74
CA GLU A 210 -19.03 -15.37 -3.70
C GLU A 210 -17.50 -15.14 -3.71
N HIS A 211 -16.80 -15.67 -2.70
CA HIS A 211 -15.34 -15.76 -2.71
C HIS A 211 -14.93 -16.91 -3.64
N ALA A 212 -13.85 -16.74 -4.40
CA ALA A 212 -13.40 -17.78 -5.32
C ALA A 212 -11.93 -17.60 -5.67
N ASP A 213 -11.26 -18.71 -5.98
CA ASP A 213 -9.91 -18.70 -6.53
C ASP A 213 -9.91 -18.14 -7.96
N SER A 214 -9.11 -17.11 -8.21
CA SER A 214 -9.08 -16.39 -9.49
C SER A 214 -8.50 -17.23 -10.63
N PHE A 215 -7.70 -18.25 -10.32
CA PHE A 215 -7.21 -19.18 -11.33
C PHE A 215 -8.29 -20.17 -11.75
N HIS A 216 -8.91 -20.89 -10.82
CA HIS A 216 -9.81 -22.00 -11.14
C HIS A 216 -11.27 -21.58 -11.33
N ARG A 217 -11.65 -20.41 -10.82
CA ARG A 217 -13.01 -19.88 -10.89
C ARG A 217 -12.99 -18.36 -11.00
N ASP A 218 -12.64 -17.90 -12.20
CA ASP A 218 -12.72 -16.49 -12.57
C ASP A 218 -14.18 -16.01 -12.52
N LEU A 219 -14.46 -15.04 -11.65
CA LEU A 219 -15.79 -14.44 -11.48
C LEU A 219 -16.07 -13.33 -12.50
N HIS A 220 -15.05 -12.92 -13.27
CA HIS A 220 -15.11 -11.82 -14.23
C HIS A 220 -14.51 -12.21 -15.60
N PRO A 221 -14.91 -13.35 -16.22
CA PRO A 221 -14.22 -13.95 -17.36
C PRO A 221 -14.22 -13.13 -18.66
N ASP A 222 -15.13 -12.15 -18.75
CA ASP A 222 -15.31 -11.25 -19.88
C ASP A 222 -14.92 -9.80 -19.54
N LEU A 223 -14.46 -9.54 -18.32
CA LEU A 223 -14.05 -8.21 -17.90
C LEU A 223 -12.78 -7.80 -18.62
N LYS A 224 -12.88 -6.73 -19.41
CA LYS A 224 -11.73 -6.03 -19.98
C LYS A 224 -11.45 -4.81 -19.11
N ALA A 225 -10.65 -4.93 -18.06
CA ALA A 225 -10.37 -3.79 -17.18
C ALA A 225 -9.52 -2.74 -17.90
N ASP A 226 -9.71 -1.46 -17.55
CA ASP A 226 -8.87 -0.36 -18.05
C ASP A 226 -7.62 -0.20 -17.17
N TYR A 227 -7.72 -0.54 -15.88
CA TYR A 227 -6.63 -0.60 -14.93
C TYR A 227 -6.67 -1.92 -14.16
N VAL A 228 -5.51 -2.57 -14.02
CA VAL A 228 -5.35 -3.73 -13.14
C VAL A 228 -4.34 -3.37 -12.06
N LEU A 229 -4.76 -3.48 -10.81
CA LEU A 229 -3.97 -3.24 -9.61
C LEU A 229 -4.05 -4.51 -8.79
N ALA A 230 -2.92 -5.15 -8.51
CA ALA A 230 -2.90 -6.42 -7.79
C ALA A 230 -1.67 -6.50 -6.89
N ASN A 231 -1.84 -7.08 -5.70
CA ASN A 231 -0.73 -7.53 -4.86
C ASN A 231 -0.99 -8.99 -4.44
N PRO A 232 -0.72 -9.96 -5.35
CA PRO A 232 -0.99 -11.36 -5.07
C PRO A 232 -0.08 -11.92 -3.98
N PRO A 233 -0.47 -13.03 -3.32
CA PRO A 233 0.40 -13.74 -2.39
C PRO A 233 1.71 -14.13 -3.08
N PHE A 234 2.84 -13.80 -2.45
CA PHE A 234 4.16 -14.12 -2.99
C PHE A 234 4.47 -15.61 -2.85
N ASN A 235 5.08 -16.17 -3.90
CA ASN A 235 5.57 -17.56 -3.93
C ASN A 235 4.50 -18.61 -3.60
N ASP A 236 3.27 -18.40 -4.09
CA ASP A 236 2.26 -19.45 -4.03
C ASP A 236 2.72 -20.64 -4.89
N SER A 237 3.01 -21.76 -4.23
CA SER A 237 3.48 -23.00 -4.87
C SER A 237 2.38 -24.05 -5.00
N ASP A 238 1.25 -23.90 -4.27
CA ASP A 238 0.15 -24.87 -4.25
C ASP A 238 -1.09 -24.39 -5.01
N TRP A 239 -0.91 -23.41 -5.91
CA TRP A 239 -1.97 -22.89 -6.77
C TRP A 239 -2.38 -23.85 -7.92
N ARG A 240 -1.94 -25.12 -7.90
CA ARG A 240 -2.36 -26.18 -8.84
C ARG A 240 -2.28 -25.84 -10.34
N GLY A 241 -1.27 -25.07 -10.75
CA GLY A 241 -1.07 -24.65 -12.15
C GLY A 241 -1.03 -25.77 -13.19
N GLU A 242 -0.72 -27.00 -12.79
CA GLU A 242 -0.77 -28.19 -13.65
C GLU A 242 -2.14 -28.45 -14.28
N LEU A 243 -3.24 -28.00 -13.64
CA LEU A 243 -4.61 -28.12 -14.15
C LEU A 243 -4.95 -27.07 -15.21
N LEU A 244 -4.07 -26.08 -15.42
CA LEU A 244 -4.35 -24.89 -16.23
C LEU A 244 -3.45 -24.78 -17.46
N LYS A 245 -2.75 -25.84 -17.88
CA LYS A 245 -1.76 -25.79 -18.97
C LYS A 245 -2.28 -25.18 -20.28
N ASP A 246 -3.53 -25.47 -20.62
CA ASP A 246 -4.17 -25.02 -21.87
C ASP A 246 -5.01 -23.75 -21.70
N ASP A 247 -4.91 -23.07 -20.56
CA ASP A 247 -5.74 -21.91 -20.26
C ASP A 247 -5.46 -20.73 -21.20
N LYS A 248 -6.54 -20.02 -21.58
CA LYS A 248 -6.48 -18.86 -22.48
C LYS A 248 -5.60 -17.73 -21.95
N ARG A 249 -5.43 -17.60 -20.63
CA ARG A 249 -4.63 -16.54 -19.97
C ARG A 249 -3.14 -16.62 -20.29
N TRP A 250 -2.63 -17.79 -20.69
CA TRP A 250 -1.22 -17.97 -21.06
C TRP A 250 -0.90 -17.58 -22.50
N LYS A 251 -1.92 -17.38 -23.33
CA LYS A 251 -1.73 -16.94 -24.71
C LYS A 251 -1.55 -15.43 -24.74
N TYR A 252 -0.31 -15.00 -24.96
CA TYR A 252 0.05 -13.59 -25.09
C TYR A 252 -0.28 -13.06 -26.47
N GLY A 253 -1.00 -11.92 -26.53
CA GLY A 253 -1.39 -11.28 -27.77
C GLY A 253 -2.49 -12.03 -28.52
N THR A 254 -3.33 -11.27 -29.23
CA THR A 254 -4.18 -11.82 -30.30
C THR A 254 -3.44 -11.81 -31.62
#